data_AF-A0A2N5FUK1-F1
#
_entry.id   AF-A0A2N5FUK1-F1
#
_cell.length_a   1.000
_cell.length_b   1.000
_cell.length_c   1.000
_cell.angle_alpha   90.00
_cell.angle_beta   90.00
_cell.angle_gamma   90.00
#
_symmetry.space_group_name_H-M   'P 1'
#
loop_
_entity.id
_entity.type
_entity.pdbx_description
1 polymer ?
#
loop_
_entity_poly.entity_id
_entity_poly.type
_entity_poly.pdbx_seq_one_letter_code
_entity_poly.pdbx_strand_id
1 'polypeptide(L)' 'MRSSYNQQMKRTVFNNIHEATFSPERNYYGVVEIDGTNYLLEHKSKFRNEAVSYFEEAARLERGRLTTVAAFK' A
#
# COMPACT_ATOMS: atom_id res chain seq x y z
N MET A 1 10.52 -58.31 -26.78
CA MET A 1 10.99 -57.28 -25.83
C MET A 1 10.05 -56.09 -25.93
N ARG A 2 9.21 -55.82 -24.92
CA ARG A 2 8.20 -54.75 -24.94
C ARG A 2 8.73 -53.54 -24.17
N SER A 3 8.78 -52.39 -24.84
CA SER A 3 9.22 -51.11 -24.30
C SER A 3 8.10 -50.47 -23.48
N SER A 4 8.34 -50.19 -22.20
CA SER A 4 7.39 -49.56 -21.29
C SER A 4 7.62 -48.04 -21.29
N TYR A 5 6.83 -47.30 -22.07
CA TYR A 5 6.78 -45.84 -22.02
C TYR A 5 6.00 -45.40 -20.77
N ASN A 6 6.71 -45.18 -19.66
CA ASN A 6 6.16 -44.51 -18.49
C ASN A 6 6.14 -42.99 -18.74
N GLN A 7 5.13 -42.49 -19.45
CA GLN A 7 4.82 -41.06 -19.45
C GLN A 7 4.23 -40.71 -18.08
N GLN A 8 5.10 -40.33 -17.15
CA GLN A 8 4.68 -39.60 -15.94
C GLN A 8 3.96 -38.34 -16.40
N MET A 9 2.64 -38.31 -16.23
CA MET A 9 1.85 -37.10 -16.36
C MET A 9 2.40 -36.09 -15.32
N LYS A 10 3.26 -35.18 -15.78
CA LYS A 10 3.67 -34.02 -14.99
C LYS A 10 2.43 -33.18 -14.79
N ARG A 11 1.76 -33.38 -13.66
CA ARG A 11 0.71 -32.48 -13.18
C ARG A 11 1.37 -31.12 -12.97
N THR A 12 1.14 -30.19 -13.89
CA THR A 12 1.54 -28.80 -13.72
C THR A 12 0.69 -28.22 -12.59
N VAL A 13 1.18 -28.29 -11.36
CA VAL A 13 0.57 -27.58 -10.23
C VAL A 13 0.89 -26.11 -10.47
N PHE A 14 -0.10 -25.37 -10.98
CA PHE A 14 -0.03 -23.91 -11.05
C PHE A 14 0.01 -23.41 -9.60
N ASN A 15 1.22 -23.14 -9.13
CA ASN A 15 1.46 -22.50 -7.84
C ASN A 15 1.01 -21.04 -8.00
N ASN A 16 -0.26 -20.77 -7.70
CA ASN A 16 -0.85 -19.43 -7.62
C ASN A 16 -0.32 -18.70 -6.37
N ILE A 17 1.01 -18.58 -6.22
CA ILE A 17 1.66 -17.78 -5.14
C ILE A 17 1.53 -16.27 -5.43
N HIS A 18 0.53 -15.89 -6.23
CA HIS A 18 0.06 -14.53 -6.47
C HIS A 18 -1.42 -14.43 -6.11
N GLU A 19 -1.92 -15.30 -5.21
CA GLU A 19 -3.08 -14.91 -4.41
C GLU A 19 -2.69 -13.61 -3.72
N ALA A 20 -3.33 -12.51 -4.14
CA ALA A 20 -3.17 -11.20 -3.57
C ALA A 20 -3.46 -11.35 -2.07
N THR A 21 -2.40 -11.47 -1.27
CA THR A 21 -2.48 -11.48 0.18
C THR A 21 -3.28 -10.23 0.51
N PHE A 22 -4.47 -10.39 1.10
CA PHE A 22 -5.34 -9.28 1.45
C PHE A 22 -4.51 -8.28 2.26
N SER A 23 -4.03 -7.22 1.61
CA SER A 23 -3.29 -6.16 2.27
C SER A 23 -4.34 -5.17 2.74
N PRO A 24 -4.55 -5.03 4.06
CA PRO A 24 -5.49 -4.05 4.59
C PRO A 24 -4.96 -2.61 4.47
N GLU A 25 -3.81 -2.41 3.82
CA GLU A 25 -3.23 -1.09 3.58
C GLU A 25 -4.15 -0.25 2.69
N ARG A 26 -4.39 0.97 3.13
CA ARG A 26 -5.15 1.98 2.42
C ARG A 26 -4.21 3.13 2.08
N ASN A 27 -4.42 3.71 0.91
CA ASN A 27 -3.78 4.97 0.57
C ASN A 27 -4.54 6.09 1.29
N TYR A 28 -3.81 6.93 2.02
CA TYR A 28 -4.30 8.16 2.61
C TYR A 28 -3.58 9.35 1.97
N TYR A 29 -4.25 10.49 1.97
CA TYR A 29 -3.63 11.77 1.66
C TYR A 29 -3.88 12.79 2.76
N GLY A 30 -2.89 13.64 2.98
CA GLY A 30 -2.92 14.79 3.85
C GLY A 30 -2.66 16.06 3.04
N VAL A 31 -3.37 17.15 3.37
CA VAL A 31 -3.04 18.47 2.83
C VAL A 31 -2.34 19.27 3.93
N VAL A 32 -1.08 19.63 3.68
CA VAL A 32 -0.26 20.43 4.60
C VAL A 32 -0.12 21.84 4.06
N GLU A 33 -0.49 22.82 4.86
CA GLU A 33 -0.33 24.24 4.57
C GLU A 33 1.02 24.72 5.11
N ILE A 34 1.92 25.16 4.23
CA ILE A 34 3.25 25.70 4.56
C ILE A 34 3.35 27.07 3.90
N ASP A 35 3.57 28.13 4.68
CA ASP A 35 3.68 29.52 4.19
C ASP A 35 2.54 29.94 3.25
N GLY A 36 1.30 29.52 3.57
CA GLY A 36 0.10 29.82 2.77
C GLY A 36 -0.03 29.00 1.48
N THR A 37 0.88 28.06 1.22
CA THR A 37 0.82 27.13 0.09
C THR A 37 0.38 25.74 0.57
N ASN A 38 -0.55 25.12 -0.15
CA ASN A 38 -1.05 23.79 0.17
C ASN A 38 -0.26 22.71 -0.59
N TYR A 39 0.29 21.77 0.16
CA TYR A 39 1.02 20.60 -0.35
C TYR A 39 0.22 19.33 -0.08
N LEU A 40 0.16 18.45 -1.09
CA LEU A 40 -0.45 17.14 -0.96
C LEU A 40 0.62 16.13 -0.57
N LEU A 41 0.40 15.41 0.52
CA LEU A 41 1.21 14.29 0.95
C LEU A 41 0.40 13.01 0.85
N GLU A 42 1.05 11.92 0.44
CA GLU A 42 0.45 10.60 0.31
C GLU A 42 1.15 9.61 1.23
N HIS A 43 0.39 8.74 1.87
CA HIS A 43 0.94 7.71 2.75
C HIS A 43 0.08 6.45 2.71
N LYS A 44 0.75 5.30 2.62
CA LYS A 44 0.14 3.97 2.70
C LYS A 44 0.21 3.49 4.13
N SER A 45 -0.95 3.26 4.75
CA SER A 45 -1.01 2.70 6.09
C SER A 45 -2.20 1.78 6.26
N LYS A 46 -2.12 0.89 7.24
CA LYS A 46 -3.24 0.03 7.62
C LYS A 46 -4.34 0.81 8.34
N PHE A 47 -3.94 1.82 9.11
CA PHE A 47 -4.83 2.58 9.96
C PHE A 47 -4.74 4.09 9.70
N ARG A 48 -5.88 4.78 9.85
CA ARG A 48 -5.95 6.24 9.64
C ARG A 48 -5.09 7.01 10.63
N ASN A 49 -5.01 6.59 11.89
CA ASN A 49 -4.21 7.26 12.91
C ASN A 49 -2.71 7.27 12.56
N GLU A 50 -2.20 6.19 12.00
CA GLU A 50 -0.82 6.09 11.51
C GLU A 50 -0.56 7.11 10.40
N ALA A 51 -1.46 7.20 9.41
CA ALA A 51 -1.36 8.22 8.36
C ALA A 51 -1.46 9.65 8.90
N VAL A 52 -2.36 9.90 9.86
CA VAL A 52 -2.48 11.22 10.52
C VAL A 52 -1.17 11.59 11.20
N SER A 53 -0.59 10.68 12.00
CA SER A 53 0.69 10.93 12.67
C SER A 53 1.82 11.24 11.69
N TYR A 54 1.89 10.49 10.58
CA TYR A 54 2.86 10.77 9.51
C TYR A 54 2.69 12.18 8.92
N PHE A 55 1.45 12.59 8.60
CA PHE A 55 1.19 13.92 8.04
C PHE A 55 1.41 15.05 9.05
N GLU A 56 1.08 14.84 10.33
CA GLU A 56 1.33 15.80 11.40
C GLU A 56 2.83 15.98 11.67
N GLU A 57 3.61 14.90 11.61
CA GLU A 57 5.06 14.96 11.73
C GLU A 57 5.69 15.72 10.57
N ALA A 58 5.28 15.42 9.33
CA ALA A 58 5.72 16.16 8.15
C ALA A 58 5.37 17.65 8.24
N ALA A 59 4.13 17.98 8.66
CA ALA A 59 3.73 19.36 8.88
C ALA A 59 4.59 20.05 9.93
N ARG A 60 4.92 19.36 11.04
CA ARG A 60 5.75 19.91 12.11
C ARG A 60 7.19 20.19 11.64
N LEU A 61 7.78 19.29 10.86
CA LEU A 61 9.14 19.45 10.32
C LEU A 61 9.23 20.69 9.43
N GLU A 62 8.22 20.91 8.59
CA GLU A 62 8.15 22.04 7.67
C GLU A 62 7.54 23.31 8.28
N ARG A 63 7.29 23.33 9.59
CA ARG A 63 6.59 24.44 10.31
C ARG A 63 5.22 24.79 9.71
N GLY A 64 4.61 23.84 9.03
CA GLY A 64 3.28 23.94 8.45
C GLY A 64 2.18 23.44 9.38
N ARG A 65 0.97 23.35 8.81
CA ARG A 65 -0.23 22.86 9.49
C ARG A 65 -0.95 21.85 8.62
N LEU A 66 -1.30 20.70 9.20
CA LEU A 66 -2.19 19.74 8.56
C LEU A 66 -3.62 20.27 8.53
N THR A 67 -4.21 20.39 7.34
CA THR A 67 -5.57 20.95 7.15
C THR A 67 -6.60 19.87 6.88
N THR A 68 -6.24 18.85 6.11
CA THR A 68 -7.16 17.79 5.67
C THR A 68 -6.49 16.43 5.74
N VAL A 69 -7.23 15.39 6.13
CA VAL A 69 -6.80 13.98 6.02
C VAL A 69 -7.96 13.11 5.56
N ALA A 70 -7.76 12.40 4.45
CA ALA A 70 -8.75 11.48 3.89
C ALA A 70 -8.09 10.26 3.25
N ALA A 71 -8.90 9.22 3.00
CA ALA A 71 -8.48 8.07 2.23
C ALA A 71 -8.76 8.32 0.74
N PHE A 72 -7.92 7.78 -0.13
CA PHE A 72 -8.27 7.68 -1.54
C PHE A 72 -9.47 6.75 -1.71
N LYS A 73 -10.43 7.15 -2.55
CA LYS A 73 -11.62 6.38 -2.89
C LYS A 73 -11.34 5.36 -3.98
#